data_AF-A0A2W5D977-F1
#
_entry.id   AF-A0A2W5D977-F1
#
_cell.length_a   1.000
_cell.length_b   1.000
_cell.length_c   1.000
_cell.angle_alpha   90.00
_cell.angle_beta   90.00
_cell.angle_gamma   90.00
#
_symmetry.space_group_name_H-M   'P 1'
#
loop_
_entity.id
_entity.type
_entity.pdbx_description
1 polymer ?
#
loop_
_entity_poly.entity_id
_entity_poly.type
_entity_poly.pdbx_seq_one_letter_code
_entity_poly.pdbx_strand_id
1 'polypeptide(L)'
;MVTMPVPKGFKVTSPFGPRWGTIHWGTDYGCGDNAGKPVYAVKDGTVTRAGAARGFGRWVTIDHPASNGGGETVYGHIIPEVSPGQKVREGQRIARIDGNKATNGGVVPHLHFEWHRYSWTQPGPNRLDPEVMLKGAKWVGDTPAPVRAATAVAANVLDWTQRFAFGRPRPTHQIKNIIIHVTVNAPGTPAENVANYQINSQSGSYHELTDTTIKHLIENTDDWLTWSTGNYGNDIGLHRSFVMWGTETRAQWLKYDAMLREAAKRDAEWCRKYNIPPVKLTAADLRAGKRGFAGHLETGQAWGGTDHVDPGTGFPWDVYLGYVREYINGTDKKEEGDMLTKKFFTDFIKGFIGPVISDVKDIRQQITGGRDAGEYPGWSVSQLVKNYQAKPGDNGTLPEMLAVALTEIQELRADVNEIKEAR
;
A
#
# COMPACT_ATOMS: atom_id res chain seq x y z
N MET A 1 2.78 -0.09 -19.25
CA MET A 1 2.38 0.81 -20.37
C MET A 1 1.77 -0.05 -21.47
N VAL A 2 0.84 0.53 -22.24
CA VAL A 2 0.17 -0.12 -23.37
C VAL A 2 0.47 0.65 -24.64
N THR A 3 0.45 -0.04 -25.78
CA THR A 3 0.69 0.54 -27.10
C THR A 3 -0.60 0.55 -27.91
N MET A 4 -0.83 1.60 -28.69
CA MET A 4 -1.96 1.65 -29.61
C MET A 4 -1.93 0.47 -30.59
N PRO A 5 -3.07 -0.21 -30.85
CA PRO A 5 -3.10 -1.39 -31.72
C PRO A 5 -2.92 -1.04 -33.22
N VAL A 6 -2.85 0.24 -33.56
CA VAL A 6 -2.75 0.80 -34.91
C VAL A 6 -1.73 1.95 -34.96
N PRO A 7 -1.19 2.28 -36.15
CA PRO A 7 -0.30 3.43 -36.32
C PRO A 7 -0.95 4.77 -35.97
N LYS A 8 -0.10 5.77 -35.69
CA LYS A 8 -0.51 7.15 -35.49
C LYS A 8 -1.27 7.68 -36.72
N GLY A 9 -2.38 8.38 -36.49
CA GLY A 9 -3.26 8.91 -37.53
C GLY A 9 -4.56 8.12 -37.72
N PHE A 10 -4.69 6.95 -37.11
CA PHE A 10 -5.97 6.27 -36.95
C PHE A 10 -6.88 7.01 -35.96
N LYS A 11 -8.18 6.96 -36.23
CA LYS A 11 -9.23 7.57 -35.41
C LYS A 11 -10.27 6.51 -35.04
N VAL A 12 -10.99 6.74 -33.95
CA VAL A 12 -12.19 5.97 -33.63
C VAL A 12 -13.26 6.26 -34.68
N THR A 13 -13.63 5.25 -35.45
CA THR A 13 -14.73 5.31 -36.44
C THR A 13 -16.04 4.80 -35.87
N SER A 14 -15.98 3.93 -34.85
CA SER A 14 -17.15 3.53 -34.05
C SER A 14 -16.70 3.23 -32.62
N PRO A 15 -17.24 3.90 -31.60
CA PRO A 15 -16.87 3.66 -30.20
C PRO A 15 -17.52 2.38 -29.65
N PHE A 16 -17.04 1.93 -28.49
CA PHE A 16 -17.72 0.95 -27.66
C PHE A 16 -19.06 1.50 -27.13
N GLY A 17 -20.09 0.65 -27.02
CA GLY A 17 -21.38 1.02 -26.44
C GLY A 17 -22.57 0.91 -27.40
N PRO A 18 -23.73 1.50 -27.06
CA PRO A 18 -24.97 1.34 -27.82
C PRO A 18 -24.84 1.74 -29.30
N ARG A 19 -25.24 0.83 -30.20
CA ARG A 19 -25.21 1.01 -31.66
C ARG A 19 -26.44 0.35 -32.27
N TRP A 20 -27.33 1.16 -32.86
CA TRP A 20 -28.52 0.70 -33.60
C TRP A 20 -29.37 -0.38 -32.89
N GLY A 21 -29.69 -0.15 -31.60
CA GLY A 21 -30.51 -1.08 -30.81
C GLY A 21 -29.77 -2.33 -30.32
N THR A 22 -28.47 -2.46 -30.61
CA THR A 22 -27.56 -3.45 -30.01
C THR A 22 -26.39 -2.73 -29.31
N ILE A 23 -25.42 -3.48 -28.77
CA ILE A 23 -24.19 -2.95 -28.18
C ILE A 23 -23.02 -3.34 -29.07
N HIS A 24 -22.18 -2.36 -29.39
CA HIS A 24 -20.87 -2.56 -29.99
C HIS A 24 -19.85 -2.86 -28.89
N TRP A 25 -19.33 -4.09 -28.87
CA TRP A 25 -18.50 -4.60 -27.79
C TRP A 25 -16.99 -4.38 -27.96
N GLY A 26 -16.63 -3.54 -28.93
CA GLY A 26 -15.27 -3.13 -29.20
C GLY A 26 -15.22 -1.69 -29.67
N THR A 27 -14.05 -1.27 -30.13
CA THR A 27 -13.83 0.02 -30.78
C THR A 27 -13.28 -0.23 -32.17
N ASP A 28 -13.86 0.44 -33.16
CA ASP A 28 -13.43 0.36 -34.55
C ASP A 28 -12.46 1.52 -34.84
N TYR A 29 -11.26 1.19 -35.34
CA TYR A 29 -10.23 2.16 -35.71
C TYR A 29 -10.02 2.22 -37.23
N GLY A 30 -9.95 3.43 -37.77
CA GLY A 30 -9.63 3.66 -39.18
C GLY A 30 -9.08 5.06 -39.50
N CYS A 31 -8.44 5.19 -40.65
CA CYS A 31 -7.92 6.44 -41.21
C CYS A 31 -8.28 6.66 -42.70
N GLY A 32 -9.28 5.94 -43.22
CA GLY A 32 -9.67 5.96 -44.64
C GLY A 32 -9.09 4.77 -45.39
N ASP A 33 -7.86 4.90 -45.91
CA ASP A 33 -7.14 3.80 -46.57
C ASP A 33 -6.48 2.86 -45.55
N ASN A 34 -7.25 1.88 -45.10
CA ASN A 34 -6.87 0.99 -44.00
C ASN A 34 -6.35 -0.37 -44.45
N ALA A 35 -6.59 -0.78 -45.70
CA ALA A 35 -6.25 -2.13 -46.17
C ALA A 35 -4.73 -2.37 -46.08
N GLY A 36 -4.33 -3.51 -45.50
CA GLY A 36 -2.92 -3.89 -45.38
C GLY A 36 -2.12 -3.10 -44.33
N LYS A 37 -2.73 -2.12 -43.66
CA LYS A 37 -2.08 -1.37 -42.56
C LYS A 37 -1.81 -2.31 -41.38
N PRO A 38 -0.68 -2.13 -40.68
CA PRO A 38 -0.24 -3.04 -39.64
C PRO A 38 -1.10 -2.93 -38.38
N VAL A 39 -1.29 -4.06 -37.70
CA VAL A 39 -1.94 -4.18 -36.39
C VAL A 39 -0.96 -4.76 -35.39
N TYR A 40 -0.96 -4.21 -34.17
CA TYR A 40 0.06 -4.47 -33.16
C TYR A 40 -0.54 -5.00 -31.86
N ALA A 41 0.21 -5.86 -31.17
CA ALA A 41 -0.16 -6.31 -29.82
C ALA A 41 -0.07 -5.13 -28.83
N VAL A 42 -1.15 -4.87 -28.10
CA VAL A 42 -1.19 -3.73 -27.16
C VAL A 42 -0.38 -3.95 -25.89
N LYS A 43 -0.06 -5.22 -25.56
CA LYS A 43 0.72 -5.69 -24.41
C LYS A 43 1.41 -7.01 -24.76
N ASP A 44 2.44 -7.39 -23.99
CA ASP A 44 2.98 -8.75 -24.08
C ASP A 44 1.91 -9.78 -23.77
N GLY A 45 1.97 -10.93 -24.41
CA GLY A 45 1.01 -12.01 -24.16
C GLY A 45 1.29 -13.27 -24.95
N THR A 46 0.34 -14.20 -24.86
CA THR A 46 0.33 -15.44 -25.64
C THR A 46 -0.89 -15.44 -26.54
N VAL A 47 -0.69 -15.66 -27.83
CA VAL A 47 -1.79 -15.78 -28.79
C VAL A 47 -2.61 -17.01 -28.43
N THR A 48 -3.89 -16.85 -28.14
CA THR A 48 -4.80 -17.95 -27.79
C THR A 48 -5.55 -18.46 -29.03
N ARG A 49 -5.87 -17.58 -29.99
CA ARG A 49 -6.54 -17.93 -31.24
C ARG A 49 -6.03 -17.05 -32.38
N ALA A 50 -5.97 -17.61 -33.59
CA ALA A 50 -5.73 -16.88 -34.82
C ALA A 50 -6.38 -17.61 -36.00
N GLY A 51 -7.14 -16.90 -36.84
CA GLY A 51 -7.81 -17.52 -37.99
C GLY A 51 -9.22 -16.99 -38.25
N ALA A 52 -10.05 -17.76 -38.97
CA ALA A 52 -11.42 -17.37 -39.28
C ALA A 52 -12.31 -17.39 -38.03
N ALA A 53 -13.16 -16.38 -37.88
CA ALA A 53 -14.10 -16.24 -36.77
C ALA A 53 -15.40 -15.56 -37.21
N ARG A 54 -16.52 -16.20 -36.93
CA ARG A 54 -17.84 -15.66 -37.24
C ARG A 54 -18.04 -14.33 -36.50
N GLY A 55 -18.45 -13.29 -37.22
CA GLY A 55 -18.64 -11.93 -36.68
C GLY A 55 -17.38 -11.05 -36.76
N PHE A 56 -16.19 -11.64 -36.83
CA PHE A 56 -14.91 -10.90 -36.92
C PHE A 56 -14.23 -11.07 -38.29
N GLY A 57 -14.79 -11.91 -39.17
CA GLY A 57 -14.13 -12.37 -40.40
C GLY A 57 -12.95 -13.26 -40.06
N ARG A 58 -11.83 -12.63 -39.75
CA ARG A 58 -10.62 -13.26 -39.21
C ARG A 58 -10.12 -12.44 -38.03
N TRP A 59 -9.57 -13.14 -37.04
CA TRP A 59 -9.17 -12.53 -35.78
C TRP A 59 -7.84 -13.07 -35.24
N VAL A 60 -7.31 -12.36 -34.25
CA VAL A 60 -6.29 -12.80 -33.30
C VAL A 60 -6.82 -12.49 -31.92
N THR A 61 -6.61 -13.40 -30.96
CA THR A 61 -6.85 -13.14 -29.53
C THR A 61 -5.54 -13.37 -28.76
N ILE A 62 -5.26 -12.51 -27.79
CA ILE A 62 -4.02 -12.55 -27.00
C ILE A 62 -4.40 -12.52 -25.52
N ASP A 63 -4.05 -13.59 -24.81
CA ASP A 63 -4.10 -13.65 -23.35
C ASP A 63 -2.85 -12.98 -22.77
N HIS A 64 -3.07 -12.05 -21.85
CA HIS A 64 -2.01 -11.30 -21.22
C HIS A 64 -1.71 -11.88 -19.84
N PRO A 65 -0.43 -12.09 -19.49
CA PRO A 65 -0.09 -12.63 -18.19
C PRO A 65 -0.59 -11.69 -17.09
N ALA A 66 -0.96 -12.25 -15.94
CA ALA A 66 -1.39 -11.48 -14.78
C ALA A 66 -0.35 -10.42 -14.36
N SER A 67 0.94 -10.70 -14.56
CA SER A 67 2.04 -9.75 -14.34
C SER A 67 1.94 -8.47 -15.19
N ASN A 68 1.21 -8.52 -16.31
CA ASN A 68 0.96 -7.39 -17.21
C ASN A 68 -0.52 -6.96 -17.18
N GLY A 69 -1.16 -7.07 -16.01
CA GLY A 69 -2.53 -6.64 -15.76
C GLY A 69 -3.61 -7.62 -16.25
N GLY A 70 -3.23 -8.80 -16.75
CA GLY A 70 -4.17 -9.85 -17.15
C GLY A 70 -5.09 -9.46 -18.32
N GLY A 71 -6.11 -10.31 -18.52
CA GLY A 71 -7.15 -10.11 -19.52
C GLY A 71 -6.76 -10.57 -20.92
N GLU A 72 -7.72 -10.51 -21.83
CA GLU A 72 -7.56 -10.94 -23.22
C GLU A 72 -7.96 -9.81 -24.16
N THR A 73 -7.16 -9.59 -25.20
CA THR A 73 -7.50 -8.63 -26.27
C THR A 73 -7.84 -9.35 -27.55
N VAL A 74 -8.80 -8.78 -28.29
CA VAL A 74 -9.31 -9.34 -29.55
C VAL A 74 -9.08 -8.34 -30.66
N TYR A 75 -8.55 -8.82 -31.78
CA TYR A 75 -8.28 -8.03 -32.98
C TYR A 75 -9.03 -8.68 -34.12
N GLY A 76 -10.04 -8.01 -34.66
CA GLY A 76 -10.94 -8.50 -35.72
C GLY A 76 -10.79 -7.74 -37.03
N HIS A 77 -11.32 -8.33 -38.11
CA HIS A 77 -11.22 -7.82 -39.49
C HIS A 77 -9.76 -7.69 -39.97
N ILE A 78 -8.95 -8.68 -39.62
CA ILE A 78 -7.50 -8.69 -39.89
C ILE A 78 -7.05 -9.97 -40.60
N ILE A 79 -5.88 -9.91 -41.23
CA ILE A 79 -5.12 -11.07 -41.72
C ILE A 79 -4.04 -11.37 -40.67
N PRO A 80 -4.16 -12.45 -39.87
CA PRO A 80 -3.18 -12.81 -38.85
C PRO A 80 -1.79 -13.12 -39.44
N GLU A 81 -0.74 -12.60 -38.80
CA GLU A 81 0.67 -12.92 -39.07
C GLU A 81 1.29 -13.73 -37.90
N VAL A 82 0.46 -14.22 -36.98
CA VAL A 82 0.83 -15.04 -35.82
C VAL A 82 -0.07 -16.26 -35.67
N SER A 83 0.37 -17.24 -34.87
CA SER A 83 -0.33 -18.51 -34.63
C SER A 83 -0.64 -18.75 -33.15
N PRO A 84 -1.66 -19.57 -32.81
CA PRO A 84 -1.94 -19.95 -31.42
C PRO A 84 -0.72 -20.54 -30.71
N GLY A 85 -0.52 -20.19 -29.44
CA GLY A 85 0.64 -20.55 -28.62
C GLY A 85 1.84 -19.63 -28.78
N GLN A 86 1.87 -18.74 -29.79
CA GLN A 86 2.98 -17.82 -29.99
C GLN A 86 3.01 -16.73 -28.92
N LYS A 87 4.18 -16.53 -28.31
CA LYS A 87 4.44 -15.37 -27.43
C LYS A 87 4.67 -14.13 -28.28
N VAL A 88 4.04 -13.03 -27.92
CA VAL A 88 4.15 -11.73 -28.58
C VAL A 88 4.52 -10.66 -27.56
N ARG A 89 5.25 -9.63 -28.02
CA ARG A 89 5.64 -8.47 -27.20
C ARG A 89 4.74 -7.26 -27.48
N GLU A 90 4.63 -6.35 -26.52
CA GLU A 90 4.01 -5.03 -26.70
C GLU A 90 4.58 -4.34 -27.94
N GLY A 91 3.71 -3.83 -28.82
CA GLY A 91 4.09 -3.16 -30.05
C GLY A 91 4.59 -4.10 -31.16
N GLN A 92 4.62 -5.42 -30.95
CA GLN A 92 4.91 -6.38 -32.00
C GLN A 92 3.78 -6.39 -33.03
N ARG A 93 4.10 -6.35 -34.32
CA ARG A 93 3.11 -6.52 -35.38
C ARG A 93 2.59 -7.96 -35.35
N ILE A 94 1.27 -8.10 -35.28
CA ILE A 94 0.58 -9.40 -35.17
C ILE A 94 -0.31 -9.69 -36.37
N ALA A 95 -0.68 -8.66 -37.14
CA ALA A 95 -1.59 -8.80 -38.27
C ALA A 95 -1.56 -7.57 -39.19
N ARG A 96 -2.38 -7.61 -40.23
CA ARG A 96 -2.75 -6.46 -41.06
C ARG A 96 -4.25 -6.34 -41.17
N ILE A 97 -4.78 -5.14 -41.34
CA ILE A 97 -6.23 -4.96 -41.61
C ILE A 97 -6.57 -5.62 -42.95
N ASP A 98 -7.62 -6.43 -42.95
CA ASP A 98 -8.12 -7.10 -44.15
C ASP A 98 -8.85 -6.08 -45.04
N GLY A 99 -8.43 -5.99 -46.30
CA GLY A 99 -9.07 -5.11 -47.28
C GLY A 99 -10.38 -5.67 -47.84
N ASN A 100 -10.68 -6.94 -47.59
CA ASN A 100 -11.87 -7.59 -48.13
C ASN A 100 -13.14 -7.18 -47.36
N LYS A 101 -14.01 -6.40 -48.00
CA LYS A 101 -15.27 -5.94 -47.39
C LYS A 101 -16.23 -7.09 -47.02
N ALA A 102 -16.06 -8.29 -47.58
CA ALA A 102 -16.87 -9.45 -47.19
C ALA A 102 -16.53 -9.96 -45.78
N THR A 103 -15.35 -9.64 -45.24
CA THR A 103 -14.90 -10.12 -43.92
C THR A 103 -15.17 -9.13 -42.79
N ASN A 104 -15.72 -7.95 -43.09
CA ASN A 104 -16.02 -6.88 -42.13
C ASN A 104 -17.45 -6.34 -42.22
N GLY A 105 -18.40 -7.14 -42.72
CA GLY A 105 -19.80 -6.73 -42.80
C GLY A 105 -20.12 -5.70 -43.89
N GLY A 106 -19.26 -5.55 -44.90
CA GLY A 106 -19.51 -4.70 -46.07
C GLY A 106 -19.09 -3.24 -45.91
N VAL A 107 -18.51 -2.86 -44.77
CA VAL A 107 -18.10 -1.47 -44.51
C VAL A 107 -16.63 -1.21 -44.92
N VAL A 108 -16.18 0.04 -44.78
CA VAL A 108 -14.79 0.41 -45.04
C VAL A 108 -13.86 -0.45 -44.16
N PRO A 109 -12.76 -1.02 -44.70
CA PRO A 109 -11.75 -1.75 -43.91
C PRO A 109 -11.36 -0.98 -42.65
N HIS A 110 -11.26 -1.67 -41.51
CA HIS A 110 -10.95 -1.08 -40.20
C HIS A 110 -10.42 -2.19 -39.28
N LEU A 111 -9.80 -1.81 -38.17
CA LEU A 111 -9.55 -2.75 -37.07
C LEU A 111 -10.75 -2.70 -36.13
N HIS A 112 -11.36 -3.85 -35.85
CA HIS A 112 -12.24 -4.00 -34.70
C HIS A 112 -11.43 -4.51 -33.51
N PHE A 113 -11.50 -3.82 -32.38
CA PHE A 113 -10.68 -4.14 -31.20
C PHE A 113 -11.54 -4.29 -29.94
N GLU A 114 -11.47 -5.43 -29.27
CA GLU A 114 -12.15 -5.67 -27.98
C GLU A 114 -11.12 -5.87 -26.86
N TRP A 115 -11.52 -5.51 -25.64
CA TRP A 115 -10.77 -5.77 -24.42
C TRP A 115 -11.63 -6.55 -23.43
N HIS A 116 -11.14 -7.69 -22.95
CA HIS A 116 -11.81 -8.55 -21.99
C HIS A 116 -11.05 -8.60 -20.66
N ARG A 117 -11.79 -8.63 -19.55
CA ARG A 117 -11.20 -8.69 -18.20
C ARG A 117 -10.48 -10.00 -17.90
N TYR A 118 -10.92 -11.12 -18.47
CA TYR A 118 -10.36 -12.46 -18.25
C TYR A 118 -10.03 -13.10 -19.61
N SER A 119 -10.68 -14.22 -19.96
CA SER A 119 -10.72 -14.76 -21.32
C SER A 119 -11.83 -14.12 -22.15
N TRP A 120 -11.93 -14.46 -23.43
CA TRP A 120 -13.00 -14.03 -24.31
C TRP A 120 -14.36 -14.41 -23.70
N THR A 121 -15.04 -13.38 -23.20
CA THR A 121 -16.29 -13.51 -22.45
C THR A 121 -17.51 -13.19 -23.29
N GLN A 122 -18.66 -13.71 -22.87
CA GLN A 122 -19.96 -13.32 -23.39
C GLN A 122 -20.19 -11.79 -23.26
N PRO A 123 -21.05 -11.21 -24.13
CA PRO A 123 -21.55 -9.84 -23.99
C PRO A 123 -21.94 -9.50 -22.55
N GLY A 124 -21.47 -8.37 -22.04
CA GLY A 124 -21.73 -7.95 -20.67
C GLY A 124 -20.58 -7.17 -20.03
N PRO A 125 -20.61 -6.96 -18.70
CA PRO A 125 -19.73 -6.03 -17.98
C PRO A 125 -18.25 -6.43 -17.97
N ASN A 126 -17.91 -7.64 -18.42
CA ASN A 126 -16.53 -8.12 -18.53
C ASN A 126 -15.87 -7.79 -19.88
N ARG A 127 -16.62 -7.20 -20.82
CA ARG A 127 -16.09 -6.53 -22.00
C ARG A 127 -15.90 -5.05 -21.65
N LEU A 128 -14.65 -4.62 -21.65
CA LEU A 128 -14.23 -3.30 -21.18
C LEU A 128 -14.13 -2.34 -22.36
N ASP A 129 -14.42 -1.06 -22.13
CA ASP A 129 -14.26 -0.01 -23.13
C ASP A 129 -12.77 0.16 -23.50
N PRO A 130 -12.37 -0.13 -24.76
CA PRO A 130 -10.99 0.00 -25.19
C PRO A 130 -10.41 1.40 -25.05
N GLU A 131 -11.20 2.46 -25.21
CA GLU A 131 -10.70 3.83 -25.11
C GLU A 131 -10.32 4.19 -23.68
N VAL A 132 -10.99 3.60 -22.69
CA VAL A 132 -10.60 3.71 -21.28
C VAL A 132 -9.29 2.98 -21.04
N MET A 133 -9.17 1.75 -21.56
CA MET A 133 -7.99 0.90 -21.37
C MET A 133 -6.74 1.42 -22.10
N LEU A 134 -6.92 2.14 -23.21
CA LEU A 134 -5.86 2.73 -24.03
C LEU A 134 -5.55 4.19 -23.67
N LYS A 135 -6.15 4.74 -22.61
CA LYS A 135 -5.86 6.10 -22.17
C LYS A 135 -4.37 6.24 -21.82
N GLY A 136 -3.67 7.14 -22.53
CA GLY A 136 -2.23 7.35 -22.36
C GLY A 136 -1.35 6.30 -23.06
N ALA A 137 -1.92 5.46 -23.93
CA ALA A 137 -1.15 4.54 -24.76
C ALA A 137 -0.16 5.29 -25.66
N LYS A 138 1.03 4.73 -25.83
CA LYS A 138 2.05 5.24 -26.77
C LYS A 138 1.74 4.77 -28.20
N TRP A 139 2.21 5.50 -29.20
CA TRP A 139 2.15 5.04 -30.59
C TRP A 139 3.36 4.18 -30.94
N VAL A 140 3.16 3.18 -31.80
CA VAL A 140 4.25 2.36 -32.33
C VAL A 140 5.23 3.24 -33.09
N GLY A 141 6.51 3.22 -32.68
CA GLY A 141 7.56 4.03 -33.29
C GLY A 141 7.81 5.39 -32.64
N ASP A 142 7.00 5.81 -31.65
CA ASP A 142 7.38 6.93 -30.79
C ASP A 142 8.68 6.56 -30.06
N THR A 143 9.79 7.21 -30.42
CA THR A 143 11.00 7.14 -29.61
C THR A 143 10.70 7.94 -28.34
N PRO A 144 10.93 7.41 -27.13
CA PRO A 144 10.76 8.20 -25.92
C PRO A 144 11.54 9.50 -26.09
N ALA A 145 10.95 10.64 -25.73
CA ALA A 145 11.73 11.84 -25.46
C ALA A 145 12.89 11.41 -24.53
N PRO A 146 14.13 11.91 -24.70
CA PRO A 146 15.26 11.47 -23.90
C PRO A 146 14.86 11.64 -22.44
N VAL A 147 14.60 10.50 -21.78
CA VAL A 147 14.33 10.48 -20.36
C VAL A 147 15.67 10.88 -19.77
N ARG A 148 15.76 12.13 -19.31
CA ARG A 148 16.83 12.58 -18.44
C ARG A 148 17.01 11.46 -17.42
N ALA A 149 18.18 10.81 -17.45
CA ALA A 149 18.42 9.48 -16.89
C ALA A 149 17.48 9.24 -15.70
N ALA A 150 16.47 8.39 -15.90
CA ALA A 150 15.65 7.95 -14.79
C ALA A 150 16.66 7.36 -13.81
N THR A 151 16.84 8.01 -12.66
CA THR A 151 17.35 7.32 -11.49
C THR A 151 16.52 6.06 -11.38
N ALA A 152 17.17 4.91 -11.55
CA ALA A 152 16.53 3.62 -11.65
C ALA A 152 15.39 3.53 -10.62
N VAL A 153 14.15 3.42 -11.08
CA VAL A 153 13.08 2.95 -10.21
C VAL A 153 13.51 1.53 -9.86
N ALA A 154 13.83 1.30 -8.59
CA ALA A 154 14.35 0.03 -8.12
C ALA A 154 13.44 -1.11 -8.62
N ALA A 155 14.02 -2.25 -9.02
CA ALA A 155 13.35 -3.40 -9.64
C ALA A 155 12.20 -4.03 -8.82
N ASN A 156 11.86 -3.44 -7.68
CA ASN A 156 10.92 -3.95 -6.68
C ASN A 156 9.65 -3.09 -6.54
N VAL A 157 9.44 -2.03 -7.34
CA VAL A 157 8.21 -1.21 -7.24
C VAL A 157 7.21 -1.57 -8.34
N LEU A 158 6.00 -1.94 -7.94
CA LEU A 158 4.84 -2.25 -8.79
C LEU A 158 3.82 -1.11 -8.70
N ASP A 159 3.71 -0.31 -9.74
CA ASP A 159 2.71 0.76 -9.82
C ASP A 159 1.39 0.24 -10.41
N TRP A 160 0.37 0.12 -9.58
CA TRP A 160 -0.98 -0.35 -9.93
C TRP A 160 -2.03 0.76 -9.81
N THR A 161 -1.63 2.02 -9.73
CA THR A 161 -2.52 3.17 -9.57
C THR A 161 -3.63 3.22 -10.62
N GLN A 162 -3.33 2.85 -11.87
CA GLN A 162 -4.30 2.82 -12.96
C GLN A 162 -5.32 1.67 -12.87
N ARG A 163 -5.15 0.73 -11.94
CA ARG A 163 -6.03 -0.44 -11.78
C ARG A 163 -7.12 -0.23 -10.74
N PHE A 164 -6.91 0.70 -9.81
CA PHE A 164 -7.91 1.08 -8.82
C PHE A 164 -8.83 2.16 -9.41
N ALA A 165 -10.05 1.77 -9.77
CA ALA A 165 -11.04 2.66 -10.40
C ALA A 165 -12.10 3.19 -9.41
N PHE A 166 -11.90 2.98 -8.11
CA PHE A 166 -12.80 3.41 -7.04
C PHE A 166 -12.04 4.26 -6.01
N GLY A 167 -12.78 5.03 -5.22
CA GLY A 167 -12.24 6.21 -4.54
C GLY A 167 -12.65 7.50 -5.26
N ARG A 168 -11.93 8.59 -5.01
CA ARG A 168 -12.15 9.87 -5.69
C ARG A 168 -10.91 10.74 -5.63
N PRO A 169 -10.70 11.69 -6.55
CA PRO A 169 -9.66 12.70 -6.40
C PRO A 169 -9.78 13.46 -5.07
N ARG A 170 -8.66 13.82 -4.47
CA ARG A 170 -8.58 14.66 -3.27
C ARG A 170 -7.43 15.67 -3.35
N PRO A 171 -7.53 16.81 -2.64
CA PRO A 171 -6.41 17.73 -2.51
C PRO A 171 -5.30 17.17 -1.60
N THR A 172 -4.05 17.27 -2.05
CA THR A 172 -2.89 16.77 -1.28
C THR A 172 -2.45 17.72 -0.15
N HIS A 173 -2.84 19.00 -0.17
CA HIS A 173 -2.46 19.97 0.86
C HIS A 173 -3.10 19.67 2.23
N GLN A 174 -4.11 18.81 2.30
CA GLN A 174 -4.79 18.41 3.53
C GLN A 174 -4.13 17.22 4.22
N ILE A 175 -3.12 16.60 3.57
CA ILE A 175 -2.42 15.43 4.11
C ILE A 175 -1.65 15.83 5.38
N LYS A 176 -1.93 15.10 6.46
CA LYS A 176 -1.37 15.31 7.80
C LYS A 176 -0.80 14.05 8.41
N ASN A 177 -1.34 12.88 8.04
CA ASN A 177 -1.07 11.64 8.74
C ASN A 177 -0.59 10.53 7.80
N ILE A 178 0.18 9.60 8.34
CA ILE A 178 0.43 8.29 7.73
C ILE A 178 -0.23 7.26 8.64
N ILE A 179 -1.21 6.54 8.12
CA ILE A 179 -1.97 5.54 8.85
C ILE A 179 -1.44 4.16 8.47
N ILE A 180 -0.96 3.44 9.49
CA ILE A 180 -0.43 2.10 9.34
C ILE A 180 -1.56 1.10 9.51
N HIS A 181 -1.60 0.16 8.57
CA HIS A 181 -2.59 -0.89 8.46
C HIS A 181 -1.98 -2.26 8.33
N VAL A 182 -2.82 -3.28 8.50
CA VAL A 182 -2.54 -4.61 7.97
C VAL A 182 -3.68 -5.09 7.07
N THR A 183 -3.39 -6.05 6.19
CA THR A 183 -4.39 -6.61 5.28
C THR A 183 -5.18 -7.77 5.88
N VAL A 184 -4.79 -8.26 7.06
CA VAL A 184 -5.35 -9.47 7.71
C VAL A 184 -5.16 -10.70 6.82
N ASN A 185 -3.92 -10.87 6.32
CA ASN A 185 -3.52 -12.04 5.55
C ASN A 185 -2.26 -12.67 6.13
N ALA A 186 -2.03 -13.93 5.79
CA ALA A 186 -0.82 -14.64 6.20
C ALA A 186 0.43 -13.92 5.68
N PRO A 187 1.46 -13.70 6.54
CA PRO A 187 2.79 -13.31 6.09
C PRO A 187 3.28 -14.25 4.99
N GLY A 188 3.81 -13.70 3.90
CA GLY A 188 4.15 -14.45 2.68
C GLY A 188 3.09 -14.42 1.58
N THR A 189 1.88 -13.91 1.85
CA THR A 189 0.90 -13.63 0.80
C THR A 189 1.42 -12.47 -0.07
N PRO A 190 1.46 -12.61 -1.40
CA PRO A 190 1.88 -11.51 -2.29
C PRO A 190 0.94 -10.31 -2.20
N ALA A 191 1.48 -9.09 -2.19
CA ALA A 191 0.71 -7.85 -2.20
C ALA A 191 -0.25 -7.77 -3.41
N GLU A 192 0.18 -8.31 -4.55
CA GLU A 192 -0.63 -8.42 -5.77
C GLU A 192 -1.94 -9.18 -5.55
N ASN A 193 -1.95 -10.19 -4.67
CA ASN A 193 -3.15 -10.98 -4.38
C ASN A 193 -4.16 -10.16 -3.58
N VAL A 194 -3.68 -9.39 -2.59
CA VAL A 194 -4.52 -8.49 -1.79
C VAL A 194 -5.09 -7.39 -2.68
N ALA A 195 -4.24 -6.73 -3.47
CA ALA A 195 -4.65 -5.66 -4.38
C ALA A 195 -5.68 -6.17 -5.42
N ASN A 196 -5.48 -7.37 -5.98
CA ASN A 196 -6.46 -7.98 -6.87
C ASN A 196 -7.80 -8.24 -6.18
N TYR A 197 -7.78 -8.73 -4.93
CA TYR A 197 -9.01 -8.92 -4.15
C TYR A 197 -9.74 -7.58 -3.97
N GLN A 198 -9.03 -6.55 -3.52
CA GLN A 198 -9.56 -5.20 -3.31
C GLN A 198 -10.13 -4.58 -4.58
N ILE A 199 -9.48 -4.76 -5.73
CA ILE A 199 -9.99 -4.32 -7.04
C ILE A 199 -11.33 -4.99 -7.37
N ASN A 200 -11.46 -6.28 -7.07
CA ASN A 200 -12.66 -7.04 -7.41
C ASN A 200 -13.81 -6.83 -6.42
N SER A 201 -13.52 -6.80 -5.11
CA SER A 201 -14.53 -6.64 -4.07
C SER A 201 -14.94 -5.19 -3.85
N GLN A 202 -14.05 -4.25 -4.18
CA GLN A 202 -14.13 -2.84 -3.80
C GLN A 202 -14.44 -2.65 -2.31
N SER A 203 -13.94 -3.57 -1.47
CA SER A 203 -14.18 -3.56 -0.03
C SER A 203 -13.20 -2.66 0.73
N GLY A 204 -12.18 -2.14 0.05
CA GLY A 204 -11.19 -1.22 0.60
C GLY A 204 -9.99 -1.05 -0.31
N SER A 205 -9.16 -0.05 -0.05
CA SER A 205 -7.88 0.20 -0.73
C SER A 205 -6.95 1.00 0.16
N TYR A 206 -5.67 1.04 -0.16
CA TYR A 206 -4.62 1.82 0.49
C TYR A 206 -3.86 2.66 -0.53
N HIS A 207 -2.87 3.44 -0.08
CA HIS A 207 -1.96 4.11 -1.01
C HIS A 207 -0.84 3.14 -1.41
N GLU A 208 -0.27 2.45 -0.43
CA GLU A 208 0.78 1.46 -0.66
C GLU A 208 0.61 0.19 0.17
N LEU A 209 0.90 -0.94 -0.46
CA LEU A 209 1.04 -2.25 0.15
C LEU A 209 2.50 -2.69 0.21
N THR A 210 2.85 -3.33 1.31
CA THR A 210 4.16 -3.98 1.50
C THR A 210 3.93 -5.40 2.02
N ASP A 211 4.36 -6.39 1.24
CA ASP A 211 4.36 -7.80 1.69
C ASP A 211 5.72 -8.17 2.32
N THR A 212 5.88 -9.42 2.73
CA THR A 212 7.13 -9.88 3.37
C THR A 212 8.32 -9.98 2.42
N THR A 213 8.13 -9.73 1.12
CA THR A 213 9.22 -9.54 0.16
C THR A 213 9.66 -8.07 0.16
N ILE A 214 10.73 -7.74 -0.54
CA ILE A 214 11.17 -6.35 -0.70
C ILE A 214 10.40 -5.59 -1.80
N LYS A 215 9.31 -6.18 -2.32
CA LYS A 215 8.47 -5.55 -3.34
C LYS A 215 7.47 -4.60 -2.70
N HIS A 216 7.25 -3.47 -3.37
CA HIS A 216 6.26 -2.48 -3.00
C HIS A 216 5.22 -2.35 -4.08
N LEU A 217 3.95 -2.38 -3.68
CA LEU A 217 2.84 -2.18 -4.59
C LEU A 217 2.19 -0.84 -4.28
N ILE A 218 2.16 0.07 -5.25
CA ILE A 218 1.47 1.35 -5.16
C ILE A 218 0.06 1.14 -5.70
N GLU A 219 -0.94 1.22 -4.82
CA GLU A 219 -2.34 1.01 -5.18
C GLU A 219 -3.00 2.28 -5.68
N ASN A 220 -2.70 3.42 -5.05
CA ASN A 220 -3.33 4.71 -5.35
C ASN A 220 -2.30 5.84 -5.18
N THR A 221 -2.43 6.90 -5.98
CA THR A 221 -1.59 8.10 -5.86
C THR A 221 -2.01 8.92 -4.63
N ASP A 222 -1.10 9.75 -4.11
CA ASP A 222 -1.38 10.59 -2.93
C ASP A 222 -2.60 11.52 -3.08
N ASP A 223 -2.90 11.96 -4.31
CA ASP A 223 -4.04 12.81 -4.68
C ASP A 223 -5.33 12.03 -4.94
N TRP A 224 -5.35 10.74 -4.60
CA TRP A 224 -6.52 9.89 -4.69
C TRP A 224 -6.96 9.44 -3.29
N LEU A 225 -8.23 9.63 -2.97
CA LEU A 225 -8.82 9.19 -1.72
C LEU A 225 -9.06 7.68 -1.77
N THR A 226 -8.44 6.98 -0.82
CA THR A 226 -8.54 5.53 -0.66
C THR A 226 -9.69 5.16 0.26
N TRP A 227 -10.14 3.91 0.19
CA TRP A 227 -11.16 3.37 1.10
C TRP A 227 -10.47 2.55 2.19
N SER A 228 -9.86 3.24 3.16
CA SER A 228 -8.98 2.59 4.15
C SER A 228 -9.58 2.60 5.55
N THR A 229 -9.85 3.79 6.12
CA THR A 229 -10.38 3.93 7.49
C THR A 229 -11.86 4.30 7.54
N GLY A 230 -12.49 4.58 6.40
CA GLY A 230 -13.92 4.90 6.25
C GLY A 230 -14.36 6.26 6.82
N ASN A 231 -13.60 6.83 7.76
CA ASN A 231 -13.86 8.09 8.45
C ASN A 231 -13.04 9.26 7.87
N TYR A 232 -12.94 10.36 8.63
CA TYR A 232 -12.14 11.55 8.28
C TYR A 232 -10.67 11.23 7.97
N GLY A 233 -10.16 10.08 8.41
CA GLY A 233 -8.82 9.60 8.10
C GLY A 233 -8.55 9.44 6.60
N ASN A 234 -9.54 9.03 5.80
CA ASN A 234 -9.36 8.90 4.34
C ASN A 234 -9.07 10.25 3.66
N ASP A 235 -9.59 11.37 4.20
CA ASP A 235 -9.40 12.69 3.62
C ASP A 235 -7.99 13.25 3.91
N ILE A 236 -7.42 12.95 5.08
CA ILE A 236 -6.17 13.57 5.56
C ILE A 236 -4.98 12.60 5.75
N GLY A 237 -5.23 11.31 5.59
CA GLY A 237 -4.24 10.24 5.76
C GLY A 237 -3.65 9.77 4.43
N LEU A 238 -2.37 9.43 4.45
CA LEU A 238 -1.77 8.47 3.54
C LEU A 238 -1.83 7.11 4.21
N HIS A 239 -2.14 6.05 3.46
CA HIS A 239 -2.43 4.75 4.04
C HIS A 239 -1.40 3.72 3.59
N ARG A 240 -0.57 3.25 4.52
CA ARG A 240 0.36 2.13 4.31
C ARG A 240 -0.20 0.89 4.95
N SER A 241 -0.28 -0.20 4.19
CA SER A 241 -0.70 -1.48 4.73
C SER A 241 0.37 -2.57 4.55
N PHE A 242 0.55 -3.37 5.59
CA PHE A 242 1.44 -4.53 5.59
C PHE A 242 0.64 -5.81 5.39
N VAL A 243 1.14 -6.73 4.54
CA VAL A 243 0.49 -8.03 4.33
C VAL A 243 0.82 -8.98 5.48
N MET A 244 0.08 -8.79 6.58
CA MET A 244 0.27 -9.43 7.89
C MET A 244 -1.09 -9.64 8.55
N TRP A 245 -1.16 -10.45 9.62
CA TRP A 245 -2.42 -10.69 10.32
C TRP A 245 -2.86 -9.53 11.22
N GLY A 246 -1.90 -8.78 11.77
CA GLY A 246 -2.15 -7.77 12.81
C GLY A 246 -2.25 -8.34 14.22
N THR A 247 -2.10 -9.66 14.37
CA THR A 247 -2.05 -10.37 15.67
C THR A 247 -0.63 -10.77 16.05
N GLU A 248 0.36 -10.48 15.20
CA GLU A 248 1.75 -10.79 15.46
C GLU A 248 2.26 -10.07 16.71
N THR A 249 2.96 -10.83 17.55
CA THR A 249 3.80 -10.29 18.61
C THR A 249 4.90 -9.43 18.02
N ARG A 250 5.46 -8.53 18.85
CA ARG A 250 6.63 -7.74 18.49
C ARG A 250 7.79 -8.58 17.94
N ALA A 251 8.09 -9.72 18.57
CA ALA A 251 9.16 -10.60 18.12
C ALA A 251 8.88 -11.21 16.73
N GLN A 252 7.62 -11.47 16.38
CA GLN A 252 7.24 -11.95 15.05
C GLN A 252 7.37 -10.85 13.99
N TRP A 253 6.94 -9.62 14.29
CA TRP A 253 7.16 -8.47 13.41
C TRP A 253 8.63 -8.26 13.07
N LEU A 254 9.49 -8.33 14.07
CA LEU A 254 10.93 -8.08 13.91
C LEU A 254 11.67 -9.17 13.10
N LYS A 255 11.03 -10.32 12.81
CA LYS A 255 11.58 -11.29 11.84
C LYS A 255 11.56 -10.75 10.41
N TYR A 256 10.69 -9.78 10.11
CA TYR A 256 10.53 -9.17 8.81
C TYR A 256 11.17 -7.78 8.75
N ASP A 257 12.39 -7.65 9.29
CA ASP A 257 13.11 -6.37 9.38
C ASP A 257 13.28 -5.68 8.02
N ALA A 258 13.63 -6.45 6.97
CA ALA A 258 13.81 -5.92 5.62
C ALA A 258 12.52 -5.29 5.07
N MET A 259 11.36 -5.93 5.29
CA MET A 259 10.05 -5.38 4.93
C MET A 259 9.78 -4.06 5.65
N LEU A 260 10.04 -4.01 6.97
CA LEU A 260 9.85 -2.81 7.77
C LEU A 260 10.76 -1.66 7.33
N ARG A 261 12.03 -1.94 7.02
CA ARG A 261 12.99 -0.93 6.54
C ARG A 261 12.60 -0.38 5.18
N GLU A 262 12.26 -1.24 4.24
CA GLU A 262 11.86 -0.82 2.89
C GLU A 262 10.57 0.02 2.92
N ALA A 263 9.58 -0.38 3.73
CA ALA A 263 8.40 0.44 3.97
C ALA A 263 8.74 1.80 4.63
N ALA A 264 9.61 1.79 5.65
CA ALA A 264 10.01 3.01 6.36
C ALA A 264 10.75 4.00 5.45
N LYS A 265 11.53 3.51 4.48
CA LYS A 265 12.21 4.32 3.47
C LYS A 265 11.21 5.12 2.63
N ARG A 266 10.11 4.50 2.23
CA ARG A 266 9.03 5.16 1.46
C ARG A 266 8.24 6.13 2.32
N ASP A 267 7.94 5.75 3.56
CA ASP A 267 7.27 6.65 4.50
C ASP A 267 8.13 7.86 4.87
N ALA A 268 9.45 7.73 4.86
CA ALA A 268 10.36 8.87 4.98
C ALA A 268 10.23 9.86 3.79
N GLU A 269 9.96 9.38 2.58
CA GLU A 269 9.67 10.24 1.43
C GLU A 269 8.35 11.01 1.63
N TRP A 270 7.29 10.34 2.09
CA TRP A 270 6.04 11.01 2.46
C TRP A 270 6.24 12.01 3.60
N CYS A 271 7.03 11.67 4.61
CA CYS A 271 7.36 12.57 5.72
C CYS A 271 8.01 13.86 5.23
N ARG A 272 9.00 13.76 4.33
CA ARG A 272 9.63 14.94 3.73
C ARG A 272 8.66 15.73 2.85
N LYS A 273 7.94 15.04 1.96
CA LYS A 273 7.04 15.65 0.98
C LYS A 273 5.92 16.45 1.64
N TYR A 274 5.35 15.90 2.71
CA TYR A 274 4.20 16.49 3.39
C TYR A 274 4.55 17.15 4.72
N ASN A 275 5.83 17.17 5.13
CA ASN A 275 6.26 17.67 6.44
C ASN A 275 5.49 17.01 7.60
N ILE A 276 5.51 15.67 7.59
CA ILE A 276 4.90 14.81 8.62
C ILE A 276 6.02 14.33 9.56
N PRO A 277 5.98 14.64 10.86
CA PRO A 277 7.00 14.16 11.78
C PRO A 277 6.82 12.66 12.06
N PRO A 278 7.93 11.87 12.15
CA PRO A 278 7.89 10.44 12.44
C PRO A 278 7.65 10.19 13.93
N VAL A 279 6.44 10.50 14.40
CA VAL A 279 5.99 10.31 15.79
C VAL A 279 4.66 9.57 15.79
N LYS A 280 4.49 8.66 16.75
CA LYS A 280 3.22 7.97 16.95
C LYS A 280 2.24 8.92 17.64
N LEU A 281 1.05 9.05 17.07
CA LEU A 281 -0.04 9.85 17.57
C LEU A 281 -1.02 8.99 18.37
N THR A 282 -1.61 9.60 19.39
CA THR A 282 -2.80 9.11 20.09
C THR A 282 -4.08 9.58 19.39
N ALA A 283 -5.24 9.03 19.77
CA ALA A 283 -6.52 9.52 19.28
C ALA A 283 -6.77 11.00 19.66
N ALA A 284 -6.26 11.46 20.81
CA ALA A 284 -6.36 12.87 21.21
C ALA A 284 -5.51 13.78 20.31
N ASP A 285 -4.31 13.34 19.92
CA ASP A 285 -3.46 14.07 18.99
C ASP A 285 -4.10 14.19 17.60
N LEU A 286 -4.75 13.12 17.12
CA LEU A 286 -5.51 13.12 15.87
C LEU A 286 -6.68 14.11 15.90
N ARG A 287 -7.47 14.12 16.99
CA ARG A 287 -8.54 15.12 17.19
C ARG A 287 -8.01 16.54 17.26
N ALA A 288 -6.83 16.74 17.82
CA ALA A 288 -6.12 18.03 17.85
C ALA A 288 -5.50 18.42 16.49
N GLY A 289 -5.62 17.58 15.45
CA GLY A 289 -5.12 17.86 14.11
C GLY A 289 -3.60 17.79 13.99
N LYS A 290 -2.92 17.10 14.92
CA LYS A 290 -1.46 16.93 14.86
C LYS A 290 -1.07 16.06 13.66
N ARG A 291 0.14 16.31 13.16
CA ARG A 291 0.75 15.57 12.05
C ARG A 291 1.61 14.45 12.62
N GLY A 292 1.59 13.29 12.00
CA GLY A 292 2.32 12.12 12.46
C GLY A 292 1.68 10.80 12.06
N PHE A 293 2.14 9.71 12.65
CA PHE A 293 1.73 8.35 12.35
C PHE A 293 0.64 7.87 13.31
N ALA A 294 -0.30 7.06 12.83
CA ALA A 294 -1.28 6.39 13.67
C ALA A 294 -1.60 5.00 13.11
N GLY A 295 -2.19 4.12 13.92
CA GLY A 295 -2.82 2.89 13.44
C GLY A 295 -4.29 3.15 13.12
N HIS A 296 -4.95 2.14 12.58
CA HIS A 296 -6.40 2.17 12.35
C HIS A 296 -7.17 2.39 13.66
N LEU A 297 -6.73 1.74 14.74
CA LEU A 297 -7.31 1.86 16.08
C LEU A 297 -7.47 3.33 16.51
N GLU A 298 -6.43 4.15 16.40
CA GLU A 298 -6.52 5.53 16.86
C GLU A 298 -7.42 6.38 15.99
N THR A 299 -7.54 6.08 14.69
CA THR A 299 -8.51 6.77 13.82
C THR A 299 -9.95 6.44 14.22
N GLY A 300 -10.24 5.18 14.54
CA GLY A 300 -11.56 4.77 15.05
C GLY A 300 -11.89 5.43 16.39
N GLN A 301 -10.93 5.47 17.32
CA GLN A 301 -11.08 6.17 18.60
C GLN A 301 -11.18 7.69 18.45
N ALA A 302 -10.57 8.28 17.42
CA ALA A 302 -10.58 9.71 17.18
C ALA A 302 -11.90 10.19 16.54
N TRP A 303 -12.39 9.46 15.54
CA TRP A 303 -13.42 9.93 14.62
C TRP A 303 -14.58 8.96 14.40
N GLY A 304 -14.54 7.76 14.97
CA GLY A 304 -15.56 6.72 14.75
C GLY A 304 -15.55 6.18 13.32
N GLY A 305 -16.64 5.53 12.90
CA GLY A 305 -16.84 5.06 11.51
C GLY A 305 -16.04 3.81 11.11
N THR A 306 -15.24 3.25 12.02
CA THR A 306 -14.49 1.99 11.88
C THR A 306 -14.29 1.35 13.25
N ASP A 307 -14.30 0.03 13.30
CA ASP A 307 -14.06 -0.81 14.48
C ASP A 307 -12.75 -1.62 14.38
N HIS A 308 -11.98 -1.39 13.33
CA HIS A 308 -10.71 -2.05 13.10
C HIS A 308 -9.62 -1.59 14.08
N VAL A 309 -8.72 -2.51 14.44
CA VAL A 309 -7.70 -2.31 15.49
C VAL A 309 -6.27 -2.53 15.00
N ASP A 310 -6.06 -2.66 13.69
CA ASP A 310 -4.75 -2.83 13.07
C ASP A 310 -3.84 -1.59 13.27
N PRO A 311 -2.49 -1.76 13.29
CA PRO A 311 -1.71 -2.98 13.05
C PRO A 311 -1.56 -3.92 14.26
N GLY A 312 -2.33 -3.69 15.33
CA GLY A 312 -2.28 -4.48 16.57
C GLY A 312 -1.20 -4.02 17.55
N THR A 313 -1.31 -4.48 18.79
CA THR A 313 -0.45 -4.06 19.92
C THR A 313 1.01 -4.52 19.78
N GLY A 314 1.26 -5.55 18.96
CA GLY A 314 2.60 -6.06 18.73
C GLY A 314 3.41 -5.28 17.68
N PHE A 315 2.81 -4.38 16.91
CA PHE A 315 3.54 -3.62 15.89
C PHE A 315 4.67 -2.79 16.54
N PRO A 316 5.92 -2.90 16.05
CA PRO A 316 7.09 -2.31 16.70
C PRO A 316 7.25 -0.82 16.35
N TRP A 317 6.32 0.02 16.83
CA TRP A 317 6.25 1.45 16.52
C TRP A 317 7.56 2.22 16.70
N ASP A 318 8.27 1.99 17.79
CA ASP A 318 9.55 2.62 18.11
C ASP A 318 10.64 2.26 17.09
N VAL A 319 10.72 0.98 16.70
CA VAL A 319 11.69 0.49 15.70
C VAL A 319 11.34 1.03 14.32
N TYR A 320 10.08 0.89 13.92
CA TYR A 320 9.61 1.34 12.62
C TYR A 320 9.81 2.85 12.42
N LEU A 321 9.38 3.67 13.39
CA LEU A 321 9.61 5.11 13.34
C LEU A 321 11.09 5.48 13.49
N GLY A 322 11.89 4.64 14.14
CA GLY A 322 13.35 4.73 14.14
C GLY A 322 13.92 4.64 12.73
N TYR A 323 13.48 3.65 11.93
CA TYR A 323 13.88 3.51 10.53
C TYR A 323 13.41 4.68 9.68
N VAL A 324 12.19 5.17 9.87
CA VAL A 324 11.71 6.35 9.14
C VAL A 324 12.60 7.56 9.43
N ARG A 325 12.97 7.80 10.69
CA ARG A 325 13.90 8.89 11.07
C ARG A 325 15.28 8.73 10.45
N GLU A 326 15.82 7.50 10.48
CA GLU A 326 17.08 7.15 9.84
C GLU A 326 17.06 7.54 8.37
N TYR A 327 16.00 7.12 7.64
CA TYR A 327 15.88 7.45 6.24
C TYR A 327 15.60 8.92 5.97
N ILE A 328 14.85 9.65 6.80
CA ILE A 328 14.62 11.11 6.64
C ILE A 328 15.94 11.88 6.68
N ASN A 329 16.81 11.55 7.63
CA ASN A 329 18.08 12.25 7.88
C ASN A 329 19.18 11.92 6.85
N GLY A 330 18.92 10.97 5.94
CA GLY A 330 19.80 10.59 4.85
C GLY A 330 20.65 9.36 5.18
N THR A 331 20.59 8.35 4.31
CA THR A 331 21.57 7.27 4.23
C THR A 331 22.47 7.56 3.02
N ASP A 332 23.56 8.31 3.21
CA ASP A 332 24.64 8.24 2.24
C ASP A 332 25.14 6.78 2.20
N LYS A 333 25.17 6.23 1.00
CA LYS A 333 25.59 4.87 0.64
C LYS A 333 26.53 4.25 1.69
N LYS A 334 26.02 3.28 2.46
CA LYS A 334 26.85 2.20 2.98
C LYS A 334 26.24 0.90 2.53
N GLU A 335 27.06 0.16 1.80
CA GLU A 335 26.81 -1.17 1.28
C GLU A 335 26.27 -2.09 2.38
N GLU A 336 25.48 -3.10 1.98
CA GLU A 336 24.76 -4.11 2.77
C GLU A 336 25.61 -4.94 3.78
N GLY A 337 26.83 -4.53 4.12
CA GLY A 337 27.76 -5.30 4.96
C GLY A 337 27.72 -5.02 6.47
N ASP A 338 27.00 -4.00 6.96
CA ASP A 338 27.31 -3.45 8.30
C ASP A 338 26.10 -3.30 9.24
N MET A 339 25.16 -4.27 9.22
CA MET A 339 24.07 -4.37 10.21
C MET A 339 24.56 -4.62 11.66
N LEU A 340 25.87 -4.82 11.87
CA LEU A 340 26.50 -5.04 13.17
C LEU A 340 27.59 -4.00 13.49
N THR A 341 27.39 -2.74 13.10
CA THR A 341 28.36 -1.70 13.47
C THR A 341 28.35 -1.41 14.97
N LYS A 342 29.53 -1.08 15.51
CA LYS A 342 29.68 -0.61 16.90
C LYS A 342 28.74 0.56 17.22
N LYS A 343 28.43 1.41 16.24
CA LYS A 343 27.50 2.54 16.39
C LYS A 343 26.05 2.07 16.53
N PHE A 344 25.58 1.12 15.72
CA PHE A 344 24.25 0.52 15.88
C PHE A 344 24.08 -0.09 17.28
N PHE A 345 25.04 -0.90 17.74
CA PHE A 345 25.00 -1.45 19.10
C PHE A 345 25.04 -0.35 20.17
N THR A 346 25.87 0.68 19.98
CA THR A 346 25.95 1.79 20.94
C THR A 346 24.64 2.59 21.00
N ASP A 347 24.01 2.84 19.86
CA ASP A 347 22.76 3.61 19.77
C ASP A 347 21.56 2.79 20.23
N PHE A 348 21.51 1.49 19.92
CA PHE A 348 20.50 0.56 20.44
C PHE A 348 20.63 0.41 21.96
N ILE A 349 21.84 0.20 22.48
CA ILE A 349 22.07 0.12 23.94
C ILE A 349 21.70 1.45 24.60
N LYS A 350 22.08 2.60 24.04
CA LYS A 350 21.74 3.91 24.62
C LYS A 350 20.25 4.24 24.54
N GLY A 351 19.59 3.90 23.44
CA GLY A 351 18.19 4.25 23.20
C GLY A 351 17.19 3.29 23.82
N PHE A 352 17.51 1.99 23.85
CA PHE A 352 16.63 0.95 24.36
C PHE A 352 16.98 0.55 25.78
N ILE A 353 18.25 0.24 26.04
CA ILE A 353 18.70 -0.20 27.37
C ILE A 353 18.94 1.02 28.29
N GLY A 354 19.33 2.17 27.74
CA GLY A 354 19.63 3.38 28.51
C GLY A 354 18.47 3.88 29.38
N PRO A 355 17.27 4.12 28.82
CA PRO A 355 16.09 4.49 29.61
C PRO A 355 15.71 3.42 30.64
N VAL A 356 15.72 2.14 30.24
CA VAL A 356 15.41 1.03 31.17
C VAL A 356 16.40 0.96 32.32
N ILE A 357 17.70 1.11 32.07
CA ILE A 357 18.72 1.18 33.13
C ILE A 357 18.58 2.45 33.95
N SER A 358 18.19 3.57 33.35
CA SER A 358 17.91 4.82 34.07
C SER A 358 16.75 4.66 35.04
N ASP A 359 15.64 4.06 34.59
CA ASP A 359 14.47 3.77 35.41
C ASP A 359 14.81 2.74 36.51
N VAL A 360 15.58 1.70 36.19
CA VAL A 360 16.06 0.73 37.18
C VAL A 360 17.00 1.39 38.19
N LYS A 361 17.83 2.35 37.77
CA LYS A 361 18.66 3.15 38.68
C LYS A 361 17.82 4.05 39.56
N ASP A 362 16.78 4.68 39.03
CA ASP A 362 15.85 5.53 39.78
C ASP A 362 15.04 4.71 40.80
N ILE A 363 14.46 3.58 40.39
CA ILE A 363 13.78 2.61 41.28
C ILE A 363 14.74 2.15 42.39
N ARG A 364 15.95 1.74 42.02
CA ARG A 364 16.95 1.31 42.99
C ARG A 364 17.36 2.44 43.93
N GLN A 365 17.52 3.66 43.42
CA GLN A 365 17.86 4.83 44.21
C GLN A 365 16.73 5.18 45.19
N GLN A 366 15.48 5.01 44.76
CA GLN A 366 14.31 5.24 45.59
C GLN A 366 14.19 4.21 46.72
N ILE A 367 14.49 2.93 46.45
CA ILE A 367 14.33 1.83 47.40
C ILE A 367 15.56 1.64 48.30
N THR A 368 16.76 1.81 47.74
CA THR A 368 18.01 1.35 48.38
C THR A 368 19.13 2.38 48.40
N GLY A 369 18.94 3.55 47.77
CA GLY A 369 20.02 4.52 47.60
C GLY A 369 20.83 4.41 46.31
N GLY A 370 21.55 5.49 45.99
CA GLY A 370 22.43 5.55 44.82
C GLY A 370 23.67 4.66 44.99
N ARG A 371 24.16 4.05 43.90
CA ARG A 371 25.37 3.18 43.95
C ARG A 371 26.66 3.96 44.22
N ASP A 372 26.72 5.21 43.76
CA ASP A 372 27.96 5.98 43.64
C ASP A 372 28.05 7.17 44.64
N ALA A 373 27.13 7.26 45.59
CA ALA A 373 27.18 8.23 46.69
C ALA A 373 26.67 7.55 47.96
N GLY A 374 27.60 7.19 48.85
CA GLY A 374 27.35 6.42 50.08
C GLY A 374 26.59 7.17 51.18
N GLU A 375 25.63 8.01 50.84
CA GLU A 375 24.96 8.91 51.80
C GLU A 375 23.42 8.95 51.68
N TYR A 376 22.81 8.13 50.83
CA TYR A 376 21.35 8.09 50.70
C TYR A 376 20.81 6.67 50.87
N PRO A 377 20.05 6.33 51.94
CA PRO A 377 19.53 4.98 52.17
C PRO A 377 18.29 4.62 51.33
N GLY A 378 17.81 5.53 50.48
CA GLY A 378 16.50 5.46 49.84
C GLY A 378 15.45 6.28 50.60
N TRP A 379 14.25 6.36 50.06
CA TRP A 379 13.12 7.05 50.68
C TRP A 379 12.35 6.10 51.61
N SER A 380 11.86 6.60 52.75
CA SER A 380 10.92 5.83 53.59
C SER A 380 9.59 5.61 52.86
N VAL A 381 8.85 4.56 53.25
CA VAL A 381 7.49 4.30 52.72
C VAL A 381 6.59 5.54 52.87
N SER A 382 6.59 6.17 54.04
CA SER A 382 5.83 7.40 54.30
C SER A 382 6.18 8.55 53.36
N GLN A 383 7.46 8.66 52.99
CA GLN A 383 7.92 9.73 52.13
C GLN A 383 7.66 9.42 50.64
N LEU A 384 7.68 8.14 50.23
CA LEU A 384 7.21 7.70 48.91
C LEU A 384 5.71 7.98 48.72
N VAL A 385 4.87 7.71 49.73
CA VAL A 385 3.43 8.05 49.71
C VAL A 385 3.22 9.55 49.59
N LYS A 386 3.97 10.36 50.36
CA LYS A 386 3.90 11.82 50.28
C LYS A 386 4.30 12.35 48.90
N ASN A 387 5.32 11.75 48.30
CA ASN A 387 5.76 12.12 46.95
C ASN A 387 4.70 11.78 45.89
N TYR A 388 4.03 10.63 46.02
CA TYR A 388 2.91 10.26 45.16
C TYR A 388 1.76 11.27 45.22
N GLN A 389 1.32 11.60 46.44
CA GLN A 389 0.19 12.50 46.70
C GLN A 389 0.44 13.94 46.23
N ALA A 390 1.71 14.35 46.11
CA ALA A 390 2.09 15.67 45.60
C ALA A 390 2.03 15.76 44.06
N LYS A 391 1.87 14.64 43.35
CA LYS A 391 1.81 14.60 41.89
C LYS A 391 0.35 14.63 41.39
N PRO A 392 0.04 15.38 40.31
CA PRO A 392 -1.31 15.39 39.74
C PRO A 392 -1.59 14.09 38.97
N GLY A 393 -2.73 13.45 39.23
CA GLY A 393 -3.18 12.24 38.52
C GLY A 393 -2.29 11.02 38.76
N ASP A 394 -2.26 10.08 37.81
CA ASP A 394 -1.57 8.78 37.94
C ASP A 394 -0.05 8.84 37.65
N ASN A 395 0.60 9.97 37.94
CA ASN A 395 1.99 10.23 37.58
C ASN A 395 3.03 9.69 38.59
N GLY A 396 2.67 8.68 39.39
CA GLY A 396 3.57 8.06 40.36
C GLY A 396 4.63 7.14 39.74
N THR A 397 5.77 6.99 40.42
CA THR A 397 6.74 5.94 40.10
C THR A 397 6.26 4.59 40.66
N LEU A 398 6.82 3.48 40.15
CA LEU A 398 6.45 2.15 40.64
C LEU A 398 6.68 1.97 42.17
N PRO A 399 7.80 2.44 42.78
CA PRO A 399 7.96 2.39 44.24
C PRO A 399 6.93 3.23 45.00
N GLU A 400 6.53 4.39 44.47
CA GLU A 400 5.51 5.25 45.06
C GLU A 400 4.12 4.59 45.04
N MET A 401 3.72 4.01 43.90
CA MET A 401 2.47 3.27 43.77
C MET A 401 2.43 2.05 44.69
N LEU A 402 3.54 1.31 44.79
CA LEU A 402 3.66 0.16 45.70
C LEU A 402 3.60 0.58 47.17
N ALA A 403 4.19 1.72 47.53
CA ALA A 403 4.12 2.27 48.88
C ALA A 403 2.68 2.64 49.28
N VAL A 404 1.92 3.27 48.37
CA VAL A 404 0.49 3.57 48.59
C VAL A 404 -0.31 2.29 48.81
N ALA A 405 -0.17 1.30 47.92
CA ALA A 405 -0.86 0.02 48.06
C ALA A 405 -0.51 -0.71 49.36
N LEU A 406 0.76 -0.66 49.79
CA LEU A 406 1.19 -1.25 51.06
C LEU A 406 0.53 -0.57 52.26
N THR A 407 0.44 0.77 52.25
CA THR A 407 -0.21 1.54 53.32
C THR A 407 -1.71 1.24 53.39
N GLU A 408 -2.42 1.22 52.26
CA GLU A 408 -3.84 0.86 52.22
C GLU A 408 -4.10 -0.57 52.73
N ILE A 409 -3.23 -1.54 52.37
CA ILE A 409 -3.32 -2.91 52.88
C ILE A 409 -3.12 -2.97 54.40
N GLN A 410 -2.23 -2.14 54.96
CA GLN A 410 -1.99 -2.09 56.40
C GLN A 410 -3.18 -1.51 57.15
N GLU A 411 -3.78 -0.43 56.63
CA GLU A 411 -5.00 0.17 57.17
C GLU A 411 -6.16 -0.83 57.14
N LEU A 412 -6.41 -1.47 56.00
CA LEU A 412 -7.45 -2.51 55.89
C LEU A 412 -7.22 -3.68 56.86
N ARG A 413 -5.97 -4.08 57.11
CA ARG A 413 -5.65 -5.13 58.09
C ARG A 413 -5.93 -4.69 59.52
N ALA A 414 -5.67 -3.42 59.85
CA ALA A 414 -6.00 -2.86 61.15
C ALA A 414 -7.52 -2.86 61.36
N ASP A 415 -8.29 -2.35 60.38
CA ASP A 415 -9.75 -2.35 60.41
C ASP A 415 -10.32 -3.77 60.58
N VAL A 416 -9.79 -4.75 59.84
CA VAL A 416 -10.21 -6.15 59.95
C VAL A 416 -9.91 -6.73 61.34
N ASN A 417 -8.80 -6.35 61.96
CA ASN A 417 -8.45 -6.82 63.30
C ASN A 417 -9.33 -6.17 64.37
N GLU A 418 -9.61 -4.87 64.28
CA GLU A 418 -10.58 -4.19 65.16
C GLU A 418 -11.96 -4.84 65.07
N ILE A 419 -12.43 -5.16 63.85
CA ILE A 419 -13.70 -5.87 63.64
C ILE A 419 -13.69 -7.27 64.28
N LYS A 420 -12.54 -7.97 64.27
CA LYS A 420 -12.40 -9.28 64.90
C LYS A 420 -12.36 -9.21 66.42
N GLU A 421 -11.77 -8.17 67.00
CA GLU A 421 -11.70 -7.96 68.46
C GLU A 421 -13.02 -7.43 69.03
N ALA A 422 -13.83 -6.76 68.23
CA ALA A 422 -15.18 -6.30 68.58
C ALA A 422 -16.25 -7.41 68.53
N ARG A 423 -15.90 -8.63 68.08
CA ARG A 423 -16.75 -9.83 68.07
C ARG A 423 -16.34 -10.78 69.18
#